data_AF-A0A257F1N5-F1
#
_entry.id   AF-A0A257F1N5-F1
#
_cell.length_a   1.000
_cell.length_b   1.000
_cell.length_c   1.000
_cell.angle_alpha   90.00
_cell.angle_beta   90.00
_cell.angle_gamma   90.00
#
_symmetry.space_group_name_H-M   'P 1'
#
loop_
_entity.id
_entity.type
_entity.pdbx_description
1 polymer ?
#
loop_
_entity_poly.entity_id
_entity_poly.type
_entity_poly.pdbx_seq_one_letter_code
_entity_poly.pdbx_strand_id
1 'polypeptide(L)'
;MPFSRLFACLSLALLAACGAPKVEEAPPPVVPPEYQAVQDGEFLIPAVEPLHLFDGQNQRTEVAYNGPEDAGSIVVDTFARKLYYVTEPGRAIQYAIAVGREGLSFRGTGYIGRKAEWPNWQPTANMIRTRPDLYAEYAGGLPGGLDNPLGARAMYLYRNGRDTMFRIHGTIDNASIGRATSAGCIRLFNQDAIDLFNRVDSGAFVRVRTQEESLELEGPYMDDAYGRAVPDTPENQARVITDRELIAQEELNRIEAERVAAEEAAKQAAKDEKRRLRICRNRGIDEVDCPTLAELTGEVQDAALEGIAAPQG
;
A
#
# COMPACT_ATOMS: atom_id res chain seq x y z
N MET A 1 79.03 40.02 25.34
CA MET A 1 78.72 38.57 25.45
C MET A 1 77.28 38.43 25.91
N PRO A 2 76.58 37.39 25.44
CA PRO A 2 75.14 37.37 25.09
C PRO A 2 74.26 37.14 26.33
N PHE A 3 72.95 37.37 26.30
CA PHE A 3 71.97 36.33 25.94
C PHE A 3 70.62 36.96 25.54
N SER A 4 70.20 36.61 24.31
CA SER A 4 68.83 36.60 23.84
C SER A 4 67.99 35.59 24.63
N ARG A 5 66.67 35.78 24.79
CA ARG A 5 65.62 34.81 24.37
C ARG A 5 64.18 35.15 24.82
N LEU A 6 63.29 34.96 23.85
CA LEU A 6 61.89 34.51 23.87
C LEU A 6 60.82 35.35 24.59
N PHE A 7 60.08 36.13 23.79
CA PHE A 7 58.65 36.35 24.00
C PHE A 7 57.88 35.12 23.50
N ALA A 8 57.16 34.44 24.38
CA ALA A 8 56.22 33.39 24.02
C ALA A 8 54.84 34.01 23.78
N CYS A 9 54.42 34.07 22.51
CA CYS A 9 53.04 34.37 22.14
C CYS A 9 52.17 33.15 22.45
N LEU A 10 51.28 33.26 23.44
CA LEU A 10 50.29 32.26 23.75
C LEU A 10 49.08 32.46 22.82
N SER A 11 49.04 31.71 21.71
CA SER A 11 47.87 31.65 20.83
C SER A 11 46.82 30.70 21.42
N LEU A 12 45.75 31.27 21.97
CA LEU A 12 44.54 30.53 22.34
C LEU A 12 43.82 30.10 21.05
N ALA A 13 43.92 28.82 20.70
CA ALA A 13 43.12 28.22 19.65
C ALA A 13 41.68 28.00 20.19
N LEU A 14 40.74 28.85 19.78
CA LEU A 14 39.32 28.62 19.96
C LEU A 14 38.88 27.50 19.01
N LEU A 15 38.82 26.28 19.52
CA LEU A 15 38.11 25.16 18.89
C LEU A 15 36.60 25.46 18.95
N ALA A 16 36.07 26.08 17.89
CA ALA A 16 34.64 26.12 17.66
C ALA A 16 34.18 24.70 17.30
N ALA A 17 33.62 24.00 18.28
CA ALA A 17 32.95 22.73 18.05
C ALA A 17 31.65 22.99 17.28
N CYS A 18 31.67 22.77 15.96
CA CYS A 18 30.47 22.68 15.15
C CYS A 18 29.70 21.40 15.56
N GLY A 19 28.83 21.52 16.55
CA GLY A 19 27.79 20.52 16.78
C GLY A 19 26.84 20.54 15.60
N ALA A 20 26.77 19.46 14.83
CA ALA A 20 25.75 19.30 13.81
C ALA A 20 24.36 19.50 14.46
N PRO A 21 23.43 20.24 13.84
CA PRO A 21 22.09 20.38 14.38
C PRO A 21 21.49 18.99 14.55
N LYS A 22 21.03 18.69 15.76
CA LYS A 22 20.26 17.48 16.04
C LYS A 22 19.04 17.55 15.12
N VAL A 23 18.99 16.68 14.12
CA VAL A 23 17.80 16.51 13.27
C VAL A 23 16.70 16.08 14.23
N GLU A 24 15.77 16.99 14.51
CA GLU A 24 14.60 16.71 15.31
C GLU A 24 13.71 15.81 14.46
N GLU A 25 13.64 14.53 14.83
CA GLU A 25 12.84 13.53 14.14
C GLU A 25 11.38 14.00 14.21
N ALA A 26 10.74 14.14 13.03
CA ALA A 26 9.37 14.62 12.94
C ALA A 26 8.46 13.69 13.77
N PRO A 27 7.44 14.24 14.47
CA PRO A 27 6.49 13.41 15.21
C PRO A 27 5.86 12.37 14.26
N PRO A 28 5.59 11.14 14.74
CA PRO A 28 5.02 10.10 13.90
C PRO A 28 3.71 10.61 13.29
N PRO A 29 3.46 10.32 12.00
CA PRO A 29 2.26 10.82 11.33
C PRO A 29 1.01 10.29 12.03
N VAL A 30 0.14 11.21 12.44
CA VAL A 30 -1.10 10.89 13.16
C VAL A 30 -2.15 10.43 12.17
N VAL A 31 -2.73 9.24 12.41
CA VAL A 31 -3.86 8.75 11.61
C VAL A 31 -5.10 9.61 11.88
N PRO A 32 -5.72 10.20 10.84
CA PRO A 32 -6.94 11.00 11.01
C PRO A 32 -8.08 10.17 11.63
N PRO A 33 -8.99 10.78 12.41
CA PRO A 33 -10.09 10.09 13.08
C PRO A 33 -10.91 9.18 12.15
N GLU A 34 -11.17 9.64 10.94
CA GLU A 34 -11.90 8.93 9.90
C GLU A 34 -11.24 7.64 9.37
N TYR A 35 -9.94 7.49 9.61
CA TYR A 35 -9.12 6.36 9.14
C TYR A 35 -8.57 5.52 10.28
N GLN A 36 -9.02 5.76 11.52
CA GLN A 36 -8.70 4.92 12.66
C GLN A 36 -9.34 3.53 12.53
N ALA A 37 -9.02 2.65 13.49
CA ALA A 37 -9.63 1.34 13.56
C ALA A 37 -11.14 1.48 13.82
N VAL A 38 -11.95 0.66 13.13
CA VAL A 38 -13.41 0.71 13.20
C VAL A 38 -13.93 -0.67 13.57
N GLN A 39 -14.71 -0.74 14.66
CA GLN A 39 -15.49 -1.94 14.98
C GLN A 39 -16.78 -1.93 14.15
N ASP A 40 -16.98 -2.94 13.32
CA ASP A 40 -18.13 -3.08 12.44
C ASP A 40 -18.73 -4.49 12.58
N GLY A 41 -19.75 -4.60 13.43
CA GLY A 41 -20.29 -5.90 13.83
C GLY A 41 -19.25 -6.72 14.58
N GLU A 42 -18.98 -7.93 14.10
CA GLU A 42 -17.97 -8.84 14.66
C GLU A 42 -16.53 -8.55 14.18
N PHE A 43 -16.36 -7.70 13.16
CA PHE A 43 -15.06 -7.44 12.56
C PHE A 43 -14.44 -6.14 13.07
N LEU A 44 -13.18 -6.22 13.48
CA LEU A 44 -12.35 -5.06 13.77
C LEU A 44 -11.51 -4.72 12.53
N ILE A 45 -11.90 -3.66 11.82
CA ILE A 45 -11.15 -3.15 10.68
C ILE A 45 -9.96 -2.36 11.22
N PRO A 46 -8.70 -2.70 10.85
CA PRO A 46 -7.54 -1.96 11.32
C PRO A 46 -7.52 -0.53 10.77
N ALA A 47 -6.81 0.35 11.47
CA ALA A 47 -6.55 1.70 11.01
C ALA A 47 -5.80 1.68 9.66
N VAL A 48 -6.07 2.65 8.79
CA VAL A 48 -5.27 2.82 7.57
C VAL A 48 -3.92 3.40 7.97
N GLU A 49 -2.85 2.70 7.58
CA GLU A 49 -1.49 3.16 7.85
C GLU A 49 -1.24 4.52 7.19
N PRO A 50 -0.62 5.49 7.88
CA PRO A 50 -0.42 6.84 7.35
C PRO A 50 0.24 6.89 5.97
N LEU A 51 1.12 5.92 5.68
CA LEU A 51 1.80 5.81 4.40
C LEU A 51 0.82 5.67 3.22
N HIS A 52 -0.37 5.09 3.43
CA HIS A 52 -1.39 4.90 2.39
C HIS A 52 -2.30 6.12 2.20
N LEU A 53 -2.28 7.07 3.14
CA LEU A 53 -3.03 8.32 3.07
C LEU A 53 -2.32 9.41 2.25
N PHE A 54 -1.05 9.17 1.88
CA PHE A 54 -0.23 10.00 0.98
C PHE A 54 -0.28 11.51 1.30
N ASP A 55 0.12 11.86 2.52
CA ASP A 55 0.12 13.25 3.01
C ASP A 55 -1.25 13.93 2.88
N GLY A 56 -2.33 13.15 2.99
CA GLY A 56 -3.70 13.64 2.88
C GLY A 56 -4.32 13.55 1.49
N GLN A 57 -3.55 13.27 0.44
CA GLN A 57 -4.08 13.20 -0.93
C GLN A 57 -5.12 12.09 -1.11
N ASN A 58 -4.98 11.00 -0.35
CA ASN A 58 -5.91 9.88 -0.39
C ASN A 58 -7.03 9.98 0.65
N GLN A 59 -7.04 11.03 1.47
CA GLN A 59 -8.10 11.24 2.47
C GLN A 59 -9.36 11.76 1.79
N ARG A 60 -10.51 11.31 2.27
CA ARG A 60 -11.79 11.85 1.82
C ARG A 60 -11.91 13.30 2.27
N THR A 61 -12.43 14.14 1.38
CA THR A 61 -12.59 15.57 1.66
C THR A 61 -13.88 16.08 1.05
N GLU A 62 -14.51 17.06 1.69
CA GLU A 62 -15.55 17.86 1.05
C GLU A 62 -14.87 18.80 0.03
N VAL A 63 -15.45 18.89 -1.17
CA VAL A 63 -14.93 19.70 -2.28
C VAL A 63 -16.05 20.45 -2.97
N ALA A 64 -15.69 21.55 -3.64
CA ALA A 64 -16.57 22.14 -4.64
C ALA A 64 -16.77 21.15 -5.80
N TYR A 65 -18.00 21.02 -6.27
CA TYR A 65 -18.38 20.11 -7.34
C TYR A 65 -18.96 20.89 -8.51
N ASN A 66 -18.25 20.91 -9.64
CA ASN A 66 -18.64 21.68 -10.83
C ASN A 66 -19.36 20.84 -11.89
N GLY A 67 -19.64 19.55 -11.60
CA GLY A 67 -20.35 18.68 -12.52
C GLY A 67 -21.87 18.91 -12.51
N PRO A 68 -22.59 18.43 -13.55
CA PRO A 68 -24.03 18.65 -13.70
C PRO A 68 -24.92 17.71 -12.88
N GLU A 69 -24.36 16.73 -12.18
CA GLU A 69 -25.13 15.70 -11.48
C GLU A 69 -25.82 16.22 -10.21
N ASP A 70 -27.02 15.70 -9.95
CA ASP A 70 -27.83 16.05 -8.79
C ASP A 70 -27.31 15.42 -7.49
N ALA A 71 -27.72 16.00 -6.36
CA ALA A 71 -27.48 15.46 -5.02
C ALA A 71 -27.94 13.99 -4.90
N GLY A 72 -27.14 13.17 -4.19
CA GLY A 72 -27.36 11.73 -4.07
C GLY A 72 -26.71 10.91 -5.20
N SER A 73 -26.13 11.55 -6.21
CA SER A 73 -25.42 10.86 -7.30
C SER A 73 -24.00 10.46 -6.90
N ILE A 74 -23.53 9.36 -7.49
CA ILE A 74 -22.13 8.98 -7.48
C ILE A 74 -21.52 9.30 -8.85
N VAL A 75 -20.37 9.98 -8.86
CA VAL A 75 -19.60 10.25 -10.07
C VAL A 75 -18.21 9.66 -9.91
N VAL A 76 -17.84 8.76 -10.81
CA VAL A 76 -16.55 8.07 -10.80
C VAL A 76 -15.69 8.65 -11.92
N ASP A 77 -14.53 9.17 -11.54
CA ASP A 77 -13.49 9.58 -12.46
C ASP A 77 -12.33 8.58 -12.39
N THR A 78 -12.27 7.68 -13.38
CA THR A 78 -11.23 6.64 -13.42
C THR A 78 -9.86 7.17 -13.83
N PHE A 79 -9.79 8.36 -14.44
CA PHE A 79 -8.55 8.95 -14.94
C PHE A 79 -7.87 9.76 -13.82
N ALA A 80 -8.64 10.56 -13.08
CA ALA A 80 -8.18 11.23 -11.88
C ALA A 80 -8.13 10.31 -10.65
N ARG A 81 -8.71 9.10 -10.74
CA ARG A 81 -8.85 8.11 -9.65
C ARG A 81 -9.55 8.68 -8.43
N LYS A 82 -10.68 9.32 -8.70
CA LYS A 82 -11.55 9.93 -7.70
C LYS A 82 -12.99 9.42 -7.85
N LEU A 83 -13.68 9.33 -6.73
CA LEU A 83 -15.12 9.15 -6.69
C LEU A 83 -15.73 10.32 -5.93
N TYR A 84 -16.80 10.87 -6.46
CA TYR A 84 -17.56 11.96 -5.87
C TYR A 84 -18.94 11.47 -5.46
N TYR A 85 -19.31 11.71 -4.21
CA TYR A 85 -20.71 11.65 -3.78
C TYR A 85 -21.25 13.07 -3.72
N VAL A 86 -22.16 13.43 -4.64
CA VAL A 86 -22.73 14.78 -4.70
C VAL A 86 -23.66 14.95 -3.51
N THR A 87 -23.32 15.84 -2.58
CA THR A 87 -24.11 16.06 -1.37
C THR A 87 -25.21 17.09 -1.61
N GLU A 88 -24.95 18.08 -2.45
CA GLU A 88 -25.85 19.17 -2.81
C GLU A 88 -25.31 19.95 -4.02
N PRO A 89 -26.07 20.90 -4.60
CA PRO A 89 -25.59 21.70 -5.72
C PRO A 89 -24.25 22.38 -5.42
N GLY A 90 -23.26 22.13 -6.27
CA GLY A 90 -21.93 22.74 -6.12
C GLY A 90 -21.02 22.07 -5.10
N ARG A 91 -21.42 20.97 -4.43
CA ARG A 91 -20.62 20.31 -3.39
C ARG A 91 -20.67 18.78 -3.48
N ALA A 92 -19.55 18.15 -3.16
CA ALA A 92 -19.43 16.71 -3.09
C ALA A 92 -18.43 16.28 -2.00
N ILE A 93 -18.55 15.03 -1.57
CA ILE A 93 -17.46 14.34 -0.87
C ILE A 93 -16.63 13.61 -1.93
N GLN A 94 -15.34 13.93 -1.99
CA GLN A 94 -14.37 13.24 -2.84
C GLN A 94 -13.71 12.10 -2.04
N TYR A 95 -13.60 10.94 -2.67
CA TYR A 95 -12.87 9.77 -2.18
C TYR A 95 -11.78 9.39 -3.18
N ALA A 96 -10.60 9.01 -2.69
CA ALA A 96 -9.59 8.38 -3.54
C ALA A 96 -9.98 6.93 -3.83
N ILE A 97 -9.75 6.48 -5.07
CA ILE A 97 -10.12 5.13 -5.48
C ILE A 97 -8.97 4.39 -6.14
N ALA A 98 -8.99 3.06 -6.07
CA ALA A 98 -8.22 2.23 -6.99
C ALA A 98 -9.11 1.78 -8.16
N VAL A 99 -8.54 1.76 -9.36
CA VAL A 99 -9.25 1.35 -10.57
C VAL A 99 -8.54 0.20 -11.26
N GLY A 100 -9.27 -0.49 -12.15
CA GLY A 100 -8.68 -1.59 -12.92
C GLY A 100 -7.52 -1.13 -13.80
N ARG A 101 -6.51 -1.98 -14.03
CA ARG A 101 -5.52 -1.73 -15.10
C ARG A 101 -6.20 -1.60 -16.47
N GLU A 102 -7.28 -2.35 -16.66
CA GLU A 102 -8.21 -2.22 -17.78
C GLU A 102 -9.35 -1.25 -17.45
N GLY A 103 -9.10 -0.12 -16.76
CA GLY A 103 -10.06 0.84 -16.16
C GLY A 103 -11.05 1.50 -17.13
N LEU A 104 -11.69 0.71 -17.98
CA LEU A 104 -12.38 1.04 -19.22
C LEU A 104 -13.56 0.10 -19.50
N SER A 105 -13.77 -0.96 -18.72
CA SER A 105 -14.79 -1.98 -19.01
C SER A 105 -16.21 -1.49 -18.74
N PHE A 106 -16.42 -0.65 -17.73
CA PHE A 106 -17.69 0.04 -17.50
C PHE A 106 -17.56 1.53 -17.83
N ARG A 107 -18.33 1.97 -18.84
CA ARG A 107 -18.45 3.37 -19.25
C ARG A 107 -19.91 3.79 -19.28
N GLY A 108 -20.14 5.08 -19.06
CA GLY A 108 -21.46 5.69 -19.09
C GLY A 108 -22.15 5.60 -17.73
N THR A 109 -23.45 5.32 -17.75
CA THR A 109 -24.31 5.50 -16.58
C THR A 109 -24.92 4.18 -16.09
N GLY A 110 -25.30 4.18 -14.82
CA GLY A 110 -26.01 3.09 -14.16
C GLY A 110 -26.64 3.58 -12.86
N TYR A 111 -27.03 2.65 -12.01
CA TYR A 111 -27.52 2.94 -10.67
C TYR A 111 -27.11 1.87 -9.67
N ILE A 112 -27.16 2.18 -8.37
CA ILE A 112 -26.92 1.20 -7.31
C ILE A 112 -28.14 0.29 -7.17
N GLY A 113 -28.10 -0.91 -7.75
CA GLY A 113 -29.22 -1.84 -7.70
C GLY A 113 -29.25 -2.72 -6.46
N ARG A 114 -28.07 -3.01 -5.87
CA ARG A 114 -27.94 -3.78 -4.64
C ARG A 114 -26.81 -3.24 -3.79
N LYS A 115 -26.97 -3.37 -2.48
CA LYS A 115 -25.99 -3.05 -1.45
C LYS A 115 -25.79 -4.28 -0.57
N ALA A 116 -24.56 -4.58 -0.18
CA ALA A 116 -24.24 -5.65 0.76
C ALA A 116 -23.16 -5.21 1.76
N GLU A 117 -23.38 -5.55 3.03
CA GLU A 117 -22.38 -5.52 4.09
C GLU A 117 -21.67 -6.87 4.11
N TRP A 118 -20.35 -6.87 4.33
CA TRP A 118 -19.49 -8.05 4.34
C TRP A 118 -19.85 -9.06 3.23
N PRO A 119 -19.79 -8.64 1.95
CA PRO A 119 -20.25 -9.44 0.83
C PRO A 119 -19.38 -10.69 0.64
N ASN A 120 -20.01 -11.80 0.26
CA ASN A 120 -19.28 -12.93 -0.31
C ASN A 120 -18.60 -12.53 -1.62
N TRP A 121 -17.43 -13.09 -1.86
CA TRP A 121 -16.69 -12.91 -3.10
C TRP A 121 -16.42 -14.25 -3.78
N GLN A 122 -16.45 -14.26 -5.10
CA GLN A 122 -16.00 -15.39 -5.88
C GLN A 122 -15.23 -14.88 -7.10
N PRO A 123 -14.03 -15.42 -7.38
CA PRO A 123 -13.31 -15.07 -8.58
C PRO A 123 -14.11 -15.50 -9.81
N THR A 124 -14.03 -14.70 -10.88
CA THR A 124 -14.67 -15.07 -12.15
C THR A 124 -13.96 -16.26 -12.79
N ALA A 125 -14.66 -17.02 -13.63
CA ALA A 125 -14.05 -18.11 -14.39
C ALA A 125 -12.85 -17.64 -15.23
N ASN A 126 -12.88 -16.40 -15.73
CA ASN A 126 -11.75 -15.82 -16.45
C ASN A 126 -10.53 -15.62 -15.55
N MET A 127 -10.73 -15.11 -14.32
CA MET A 127 -9.64 -14.93 -13.34
C MET A 127 -8.98 -16.26 -13.00
N ILE A 128 -9.78 -17.30 -12.71
CA ILE A 128 -9.26 -18.65 -12.43
C ILE A 128 -8.46 -19.18 -13.62
N ARG A 129 -8.97 -18.99 -14.85
CA ARG A 129 -8.32 -19.47 -16.07
C ARG A 129 -7.00 -18.76 -16.36
N THR A 130 -6.92 -17.45 -16.15
CA THR A 130 -5.74 -16.65 -16.54
C THR A 130 -4.68 -16.57 -15.44
N ARG A 131 -5.08 -16.63 -14.17
CA ARG A 131 -4.20 -16.58 -12.99
C ARG A 131 -4.59 -17.65 -11.96
N PRO A 132 -4.51 -18.94 -12.32
CA PRO A 132 -4.86 -20.04 -11.42
C PRO A 132 -3.97 -20.06 -10.17
N ASP A 133 -2.72 -19.60 -10.29
CA ASP A 133 -1.76 -19.43 -9.19
C ASP A 133 -2.29 -18.52 -8.07
N LEU A 134 -3.17 -17.57 -8.41
CA LEU A 134 -3.77 -16.65 -7.44
C LEU A 134 -5.21 -17.00 -7.05
N TYR A 135 -5.98 -17.61 -7.96
CA TYR A 135 -7.45 -17.69 -7.82
C TYR A 135 -8.02 -19.10 -7.73
N ALA A 136 -7.25 -20.15 -8.05
CA ALA A 136 -7.78 -21.52 -8.08
C ALA A 136 -8.25 -22.01 -6.70
N GLU A 137 -7.50 -21.68 -5.63
CA GLU A 137 -7.87 -22.01 -4.25
C GLU A 137 -9.20 -21.38 -3.83
N TYR A 138 -9.51 -20.20 -4.36
CA TYR A 138 -10.73 -19.44 -4.04
C TYR A 138 -11.91 -19.73 -4.98
N ALA A 139 -11.83 -20.77 -5.81
CA ALA A 139 -12.90 -21.09 -6.77
C ALA A 139 -14.26 -21.37 -6.10
N GLY A 140 -14.26 -21.86 -4.86
CA GLY A 140 -15.45 -22.04 -4.02
C GLY A 140 -16.04 -20.76 -3.44
N GLY A 141 -15.35 -19.63 -3.62
CA GLY A 141 -15.69 -18.35 -3.03
C GLY A 141 -15.13 -18.17 -1.61
N LEU A 142 -15.13 -16.92 -1.17
CA LEU A 142 -14.80 -16.49 0.18
C LEU A 142 -16.06 -15.90 0.83
N PRO A 143 -16.35 -16.25 2.10
CA PRO A 143 -17.38 -15.56 2.86
C PRO A 143 -16.98 -14.10 3.11
N GLY A 144 -17.95 -13.28 3.55
CA GLY A 144 -17.63 -11.97 4.10
C GLY A 144 -16.65 -12.06 5.26
N GLY A 145 -15.67 -11.14 5.30
CA GLY A 145 -14.70 -11.07 6.39
C GLY A 145 -13.48 -10.23 6.04
N LEU A 146 -12.54 -10.14 6.98
CA LEU A 146 -11.34 -9.29 6.87
C LEU A 146 -10.37 -9.70 5.77
N ASP A 147 -10.42 -10.95 5.31
CA ASP A 147 -9.58 -11.45 4.21
C ASP A 147 -10.28 -11.36 2.84
N ASN A 148 -11.54 -10.89 2.81
CA ASN A 148 -12.31 -10.85 1.58
C ASN A 148 -11.90 -9.64 0.72
N PRO A 149 -11.55 -9.84 -0.57
CA PRO A 149 -11.06 -8.76 -1.44
C PRO A 149 -12.12 -7.70 -1.81
N LEU A 150 -13.40 -7.94 -1.51
CA LEU A 150 -14.46 -6.93 -1.61
C LEU A 150 -14.54 -6.01 -0.39
N GLY A 151 -13.83 -6.33 0.69
CA GLY A 151 -13.82 -5.56 1.92
C GLY A 151 -15.17 -5.50 2.64
N ALA A 152 -15.35 -4.46 3.44
CA ALA A 152 -16.48 -4.34 4.37
C ALA A 152 -17.83 -4.06 3.69
N ARG A 153 -17.84 -3.38 2.53
CA ARG A 153 -19.07 -2.99 1.82
C ARG A 153 -18.91 -3.20 0.32
N ALA A 154 -20.00 -3.59 -0.35
CA ALA A 154 -20.10 -3.56 -1.80
C ALA A 154 -21.44 -2.99 -2.27
N MET A 155 -21.36 -2.12 -3.27
CA MET A 155 -22.48 -1.54 -4.00
C MET A 155 -22.40 -2.02 -5.46
N TYR A 156 -23.46 -2.67 -5.91
CA TYR A 156 -23.53 -3.37 -7.19
C TYR A 156 -24.21 -2.47 -8.21
N LEU A 157 -23.53 -2.19 -9.32
CA LEU A 157 -24.07 -1.35 -10.37
C LEU A 157 -24.99 -2.14 -11.29
N TYR A 158 -26.14 -1.54 -11.58
CA TYR A 158 -27.14 -2.06 -12.49
C TYR A 158 -27.34 -1.09 -13.64
N ARG A 159 -27.70 -1.63 -14.80
CA ARG A 159 -28.10 -0.86 -15.98
C ARG A 159 -29.20 -1.62 -16.70
N ASN A 160 -30.30 -0.94 -17.03
CA ASN A 160 -31.46 -1.54 -17.71
C ASN A 160 -31.97 -2.82 -17.00
N GLY A 161 -31.99 -2.81 -15.66
CA GLY A 161 -32.46 -3.92 -14.83
C GLY A 161 -31.49 -5.12 -14.74
N ARG A 162 -30.26 -5.01 -15.24
CA ARG A 162 -29.26 -6.08 -15.21
C ARG A 162 -28.02 -5.66 -14.43
N ASP A 163 -27.47 -6.59 -13.65
CA ASP A 163 -26.17 -6.43 -12.99
C ASP A 163 -25.07 -6.26 -14.06
N THR A 164 -24.27 -5.21 -13.92
CA THR A 164 -23.17 -4.91 -14.85
C THR A 164 -21.91 -5.73 -14.53
N MET A 165 -21.93 -6.48 -13.43
CA MET A 165 -20.77 -7.11 -12.79
C MET A 165 -19.72 -6.11 -12.32
N PHE A 166 -20.05 -4.82 -12.27
CA PHE A 166 -19.20 -3.75 -11.77
C PHE A 166 -19.64 -3.34 -10.37
N ARG A 167 -18.67 -3.06 -9.51
CA ARG A 167 -18.89 -2.81 -8.08
C ARG A 167 -18.05 -1.63 -7.62
N ILE A 168 -18.63 -0.87 -6.70
CA ILE A 168 -17.90 0.05 -5.83
C ILE A 168 -17.82 -0.66 -4.48
N HIS A 169 -16.61 -0.94 -4.00
CA HIS A 169 -16.42 -1.79 -2.83
C HIS A 169 -15.21 -1.39 -1.99
N GLY A 170 -15.12 -1.90 -0.77
CA GLY A 170 -13.96 -1.74 0.11
C GLY A 170 -12.76 -2.57 -0.37
N THR A 171 -11.63 -2.52 0.33
CA THR A 171 -10.47 -3.36 -0.01
C THR A 171 -9.66 -3.68 1.23
N ILE A 172 -8.99 -4.83 1.19
CA ILE A 172 -7.96 -5.21 2.16
C ILE A 172 -6.58 -4.69 1.75
N ASP A 173 -6.43 -4.36 0.47
CA ASP A 173 -5.20 -3.81 -0.12
C ASP A 173 -5.25 -2.28 -0.09
N ASN A 174 -4.94 -1.69 1.07
CA ASN A 174 -4.87 -0.24 1.27
C ASN A 174 -3.84 0.42 0.33
N ALA A 175 -2.76 -0.28 -0.01
CA ALA A 175 -1.73 0.20 -0.93
C ALA A 175 -2.26 0.38 -2.36
N SER A 176 -3.38 -0.25 -2.74
CA SER A 176 -3.96 -0.06 -4.07
C SER A 176 -4.62 1.31 -4.29
N ILE A 177 -5.07 2.00 -3.23
CA ILE A 177 -5.86 3.23 -3.36
C ILE A 177 -5.01 4.35 -3.97
N GLY A 178 -5.58 5.05 -4.97
CA GLY A 178 -4.90 6.06 -5.77
C GLY A 178 -4.14 5.49 -6.98
N ARG A 179 -4.16 4.16 -7.20
CA ARG A 179 -3.44 3.48 -8.29
C ARG A 179 -4.36 2.75 -9.28
N ALA A 180 -3.85 2.48 -10.48
CA ALA A 180 -4.50 1.63 -11.48
C ALA A 180 -4.01 0.17 -11.35
N THR A 181 -4.36 -0.52 -10.27
CA THR A 181 -3.87 -1.89 -9.95
C THR A 181 -4.96 -2.95 -9.89
N SER A 182 -6.24 -2.57 -10.05
CA SER A 182 -7.37 -3.48 -9.87
C SER A 182 -7.62 -4.40 -11.09
N ALA A 183 -8.42 -5.45 -10.91
CA ALA A 183 -8.87 -6.33 -12.00
C ALA A 183 -10.15 -5.83 -12.71
N GLY A 184 -10.71 -4.68 -12.30
CA GLY A 184 -11.81 -4.05 -13.03
C GLY A 184 -12.93 -3.39 -12.21
N CYS A 185 -12.93 -3.44 -10.88
CA CYS A 185 -13.90 -2.73 -10.04
C CYS A 185 -13.29 -1.45 -9.41
N ILE A 186 -14.13 -0.64 -8.76
CA ILE A 186 -13.72 0.55 -7.99
C ILE A 186 -13.52 0.15 -6.54
N ARG A 187 -12.30 0.36 -6.03
CA ARG A 187 -11.95 0.07 -4.64
C ARG A 187 -11.81 1.35 -3.84
N LEU A 188 -12.27 1.30 -2.61
CA LEU A 188 -12.15 2.33 -1.57
C LEU A 188 -11.46 1.72 -0.36
N PHE A 189 -10.87 2.53 0.51
CA PHE A 189 -10.59 2.08 1.88
C PHE A 189 -11.88 1.56 2.52
N ASN A 190 -11.80 0.59 3.43
CA ASN A 190 -13.01 0.07 4.08
C ASN A 190 -13.77 1.16 4.83
N GLN A 191 -13.07 2.09 5.47
CA GLN A 191 -13.65 3.25 6.15
C GLN A 191 -14.46 4.14 5.19
N ASP A 192 -13.93 4.39 4.00
CA ASP A 192 -14.59 5.18 2.97
C ASP A 192 -15.73 4.42 2.29
N ALA A 193 -15.59 3.11 2.11
CA ALA A 193 -16.66 2.25 1.62
C ALA A 193 -17.85 2.21 2.59
N ILE A 194 -17.59 2.17 3.91
CA ILE A 194 -18.62 2.26 4.96
C ILE A 194 -19.31 3.64 4.92
N ASP A 195 -18.53 4.71 4.88
CA ASP A 195 -19.08 6.08 4.82
C ASP A 195 -19.97 6.27 3.58
N LEU A 196 -19.47 5.95 2.38
CA LEU A 196 -20.24 6.05 1.14
C LEU A 196 -21.48 5.16 1.15
N PHE A 197 -21.35 3.92 1.63
CA PHE A 197 -22.47 2.98 1.72
C PHE A 197 -23.58 3.51 2.62
N ASN A 198 -23.26 4.16 3.73
CA ASN A 198 -24.27 4.69 4.65
C ASN A 198 -24.98 5.93 4.11
N ARG A 199 -24.35 6.65 3.17
CA ARG A 199 -24.92 7.86 2.55
C ARG A 199 -25.79 7.56 1.33
N VAL A 200 -25.42 6.55 0.56
CA VAL A 200 -26.01 6.29 -0.76
C VAL A 200 -27.25 5.41 -0.65
N ASP A 201 -28.35 5.86 -1.25
CA ASP A 201 -29.57 5.08 -1.38
C ASP A 201 -29.51 4.02 -2.49
N SER A 202 -30.29 2.96 -2.32
CA SER A 202 -30.54 2.05 -3.45
C SER A 202 -31.32 2.79 -4.54
N GLY A 203 -30.90 2.64 -5.79
CA GLY A 203 -31.39 3.41 -6.92
C GLY A 203 -30.58 4.68 -7.23
N ALA A 204 -29.61 5.05 -6.39
CA ALA A 204 -28.75 6.20 -6.63
C ALA A 204 -28.08 6.13 -8.01
N PHE A 205 -28.10 7.25 -8.72
CA PHE A 205 -27.52 7.39 -10.04
C PHE A 205 -25.98 7.29 -9.97
N VAL A 206 -25.40 6.58 -10.93
CA VAL A 206 -23.94 6.47 -11.06
C VAL A 206 -23.53 6.90 -12.46
N ARG A 207 -22.58 7.81 -12.57
CA ARG A 207 -21.89 8.17 -13.81
C ARG A 207 -20.42 7.83 -13.73
N VAL A 208 -19.89 7.16 -14.74
CA VAL A 208 -18.45 7.05 -14.96
C VAL A 208 -18.05 8.04 -16.05
N ARG A 209 -17.17 8.98 -15.70
CA ARG A 209 -16.72 10.04 -16.61
C ARG A 209 -15.94 9.47 -17.79
N THR A 210 -16.09 10.11 -18.94
CA THR A 210 -15.17 9.89 -20.07
C THR A 210 -13.83 10.58 -19.80
N GLN A 211 -12.82 10.28 -20.62
CA GLN A 211 -11.54 10.97 -20.53
C GLN A 211 -11.68 12.47 -20.82
N GLU A 212 -12.51 12.84 -21.79
CA GLU A 212 -12.77 14.24 -22.15
C GLU A 212 -13.42 15.01 -21.00
N GLU A 213 -14.43 14.42 -20.36
CA GLU A 213 -15.08 15.00 -19.18
C GLU A 213 -14.12 15.16 -18.00
N SER A 214 -13.25 14.16 -17.79
CA SER A 214 -12.21 14.23 -16.76
C SER A 214 -11.22 15.36 -17.04
N LEU A 215 -10.74 15.49 -18.29
CA LEU A 215 -9.82 16.55 -18.69
C LEU A 215 -10.45 17.94 -18.54
N GLU A 216 -11.73 18.09 -18.85
CA GLU A 216 -12.44 19.37 -18.72
C GLU A 216 -12.62 19.78 -17.24
N LEU A 217 -13.00 18.83 -16.38
CA LEU A 217 -13.36 19.12 -14.98
C LEU A 217 -12.18 19.05 -14.01
N GLU A 218 -11.26 18.11 -14.21
CA GLU A 218 -10.10 17.87 -13.33
C GLU A 218 -8.79 18.39 -13.93
N GLY A 219 -8.72 18.57 -15.25
CA GLY A 219 -7.47 18.82 -15.96
C GLY A 219 -6.69 17.55 -16.29
N PRO A 220 -5.50 17.66 -16.90
CA PRO A 220 -4.66 16.52 -17.19
C PRO A 220 -4.10 15.90 -15.90
N TYR A 221 -4.09 14.57 -15.83
CA TYR A 221 -3.48 13.78 -14.76
C TYR A 221 -2.40 12.86 -15.33
N MET A 222 -1.40 12.58 -14.52
CA MET A 222 -0.29 11.68 -14.82
C MET A 222 -0.09 10.67 -13.68
N ASP A 223 0.60 9.58 -13.99
CA ASP A 223 1.11 8.67 -12.96
C ASP A 223 2.43 9.16 -12.40
N ASP A 224 2.53 9.20 -11.08
CA ASP A 224 3.78 9.48 -10.41
C ASP A 224 4.75 8.28 -10.44
N ALA A 225 5.93 8.42 -9.83
CA ALA A 225 6.93 7.36 -9.78
C ALA A 225 6.42 6.07 -9.09
N TYR A 226 5.38 6.17 -8.28
CA TYR A 226 4.77 5.09 -7.52
C TYR A 226 3.45 4.60 -8.16
N GLY A 227 3.11 5.09 -9.36
CA GLY A 227 1.91 4.73 -10.10
C GLY A 227 0.62 5.32 -9.51
N ARG A 228 0.69 6.44 -8.80
CA ARG A 228 -0.46 7.18 -8.26
C ARG A 228 -0.88 8.31 -9.20
N ALA A 229 -2.18 8.59 -9.28
CA ALA A 229 -2.68 9.66 -10.14
C ALA A 229 -2.48 11.01 -9.46
N VAL A 230 -1.75 11.91 -10.13
CA VAL A 230 -1.51 13.28 -9.68
C VAL A 230 -1.79 14.25 -10.83
N PRO A 231 -2.17 15.51 -10.57
CA PRO A 231 -2.31 16.51 -11.63
C PRO A 231 -1.03 16.64 -12.47
N ASP A 232 -1.16 16.75 -13.77
CA ASP A 232 -0.03 16.88 -14.70
C ASP A 232 0.48 18.34 -14.72
N THR A 233 1.23 18.70 -13.68
CA THR A 233 1.87 20.01 -13.55
C THR A 233 3.38 19.89 -13.73
N PRO A 234 4.08 20.97 -14.13
CA PRO A 234 5.55 20.95 -14.22
C PRO A 234 6.24 20.50 -12.92
N GLU A 235 5.67 20.83 -11.75
CA GLU A 235 6.18 20.42 -10.45
C GLU A 235 6.06 18.90 -10.25
N ASN A 236 4.90 18.31 -10.60
CA ASN A 236 4.71 16.87 -10.52
C ASN A 236 5.58 16.13 -11.54
N GLN A 237 5.71 16.65 -12.76
CA GLN A 237 6.62 16.09 -13.76
C GLN A 237 8.07 16.06 -13.28
N ALA A 238 8.56 17.16 -12.69
CA ALA A 238 9.90 17.22 -12.12
C ALA A 238 10.06 16.25 -10.94
N ARG A 239 9.06 16.17 -10.06
CA ARG A 239 9.08 15.25 -8.90
C ARG A 239 9.17 13.79 -9.35
N VAL A 240 8.45 13.38 -10.39
CA VAL A 240 8.53 12.01 -10.92
C VAL A 240 9.92 11.63 -11.38
N ILE A 241 10.65 12.56 -12.01
CA ILE A 241 12.03 12.30 -12.45
C ILE A 241 12.91 12.05 -11.23
N THR A 242 12.87 12.96 -10.25
CA THR A 242 13.64 12.86 -9.00
C THR A 242 13.31 11.59 -8.22
N ASP A 243 12.02 11.26 -8.06
CA ASP A 243 11.57 10.09 -7.33
C ASP A 243 12.02 8.80 -8.02
N ARG A 244 12.00 8.74 -9.36
CA ARG A 244 12.51 7.58 -10.11
C ARG A 244 14.01 7.38 -9.94
N GLU A 245 14.78 8.46 -9.92
CA GLU A 245 16.22 8.41 -9.66
C GLU A 245 16.50 7.92 -8.24
N LEU A 246 15.74 8.40 -7.25
CA LEU A 246 15.85 7.96 -5.86
C LEU A 246 15.52 6.47 -5.73
N ILE A 247 14.39 6.02 -6.29
CA ILE A 247 13.98 4.60 -6.28
C ILE A 247 15.07 3.73 -6.92
N ALA A 248 15.61 4.14 -8.07
CA ALA A 248 16.68 3.41 -8.72
C ALA A 248 17.94 3.33 -7.83
N GLN A 249 18.28 4.42 -7.15
CA GLN A 249 19.42 4.44 -6.24
C GLN A 249 19.21 3.54 -5.01
N GLU A 250 18.01 3.57 -4.42
CA GLU A 250 17.64 2.70 -3.30
C GLU A 250 17.66 1.22 -3.70
N GLU A 251 17.17 0.89 -4.89
CA GLU A 251 17.22 -0.47 -5.42
C GLU A 251 18.66 -0.94 -5.65
N LEU A 252 19.53 -0.08 -6.20
CA LEU A 252 20.96 -0.38 -6.33
C LEU A 252 21.62 -0.59 -4.97
N ASN A 253 21.29 0.25 -3.99
CA ASN A 253 21.79 0.11 -2.61
C ASN A 253 21.32 -1.21 -1.98
N ARG A 254 20.07 -1.61 -2.20
CA ARG A 254 19.53 -2.88 -1.72
C ARG A 254 20.25 -4.07 -2.36
N ILE A 255 20.42 -4.06 -3.68
CA ILE A 255 21.13 -5.13 -4.42
C ILE A 255 22.57 -5.24 -3.92
N GLU A 256 23.26 -4.11 -3.71
CA GLU A 256 24.62 -4.11 -3.20
C GLU A 256 24.69 -4.62 -1.74
N ALA A 257 23.75 -4.21 -0.88
CA ALA A 257 23.65 -4.71 0.48
C ALA A 257 23.40 -6.22 0.52
N GLU A 258 22.50 -6.73 -0.32
CA GLU A 258 22.23 -8.17 -0.48
C GLU A 258 23.47 -8.92 -0.98
N ARG A 259 24.21 -8.35 -1.93
CA ARG A 259 25.46 -8.91 -2.45
C ARG A 259 26.52 -9.01 -1.35
N VAL A 260 26.73 -7.93 -0.58
CA VAL A 260 27.69 -7.91 0.53
C VAL A 260 27.28 -8.92 1.60
N ALA A 261 26.01 -8.95 1.98
CA ALA A 261 25.49 -9.91 2.96
C ALA A 261 25.68 -11.37 2.50
N ALA A 262 25.44 -11.66 1.21
CA ALA A 262 25.68 -12.99 0.64
C ALA A 262 27.17 -13.38 0.66
N GLU A 263 28.07 -12.43 0.35
CA GLU A 263 29.52 -12.66 0.41
C GLU A 263 30.00 -12.91 1.85
N GLU A 264 29.49 -12.16 2.82
CA GLU A 264 29.79 -12.35 4.24
C GLU A 264 29.24 -13.69 4.77
N ALA A 265 27.99 -14.04 4.42
CA ALA A 265 27.39 -15.31 4.76
C ALA A 265 28.19 -16.50 4.19
N ALA A 266 28.66 -16.40 2.95
CA ALA A 266 29.51 -17.43 2.33
C ALA A 266 30.86 -17.57 3.05
N LYS A 267 31.50 -16.45 3.42
CA LYS A 267 32.75 -16.47 4.21
C LYS A 267 32.52 -17.08 5.59
N GLN A 268 31.39 -16.79 6.23
CA GLN A 268 31.03 -17.33 7.53
C GLN A 268 30.76 -18.83 7.44
N ALA A 269 29.96 -19.28 6.47
CA ALA A 269 29.71 -20.70 6.21
C ALA A 269 31.02 -21.49 5.98
N ALA A 270 31.96 -20.93 5.22
CA ALA A 270 33.28 -21.55 5.01
C ALA A 270 34.14 -21.63 6.29
N LYS A 271 34.04 -20.65 7.20
CA LYS A 271 34.69 -20.71 8.52
C LYS A 271 34.03 -21.76 9.41
N ASP A 272 32.71 -21.82 9.40
CA ASP A 272 31.92 -22.76 10.17
C ASP A 272 32.17 -24.19 9.73
N GLU A 273 32.28 -24.46 8.42
CA GLU A 273 32.66 -25.77 7.91
C GLU A 273 34.08 -26.16 8.32
N LYS A 274 35.04 -25.23 8.24
CA LYS A 274 36.40 -25.49 8.74
C LYS A 274 36.41 -25.79 10.25
N ARG A 275 35.58 -25.11 11.03
CA ARG A 275 35.43 -25.34 12.48
C ARG A 275 34.79 -26.71 12.74
N ARG A 276 33.74 -27.06 11.99
CA ARG A 276 33.03 -28.36 12.02
C ARG A 276 34.02 -29.51 11.81
N LEU A 277 34.72 -29.50 10.68
CA LEU A 277 35.71 -30.52 10.32
C LEU A 277 36.87 -30.62 11.33
N ARG A 278 37.32 -29.49 11.90
CA ARG A 278 38.34 -29.49 12.96
C ARG A 278 37.86 -30.19 14.24
N ILE A 279 36.61 -29.95 14.66
CA ILE A 279 36.04 -30.59 15.85
C ILE A 279 35.90 -32.11 15.63
N CYS A 280 35.38 -32.53 14.47
CA CYS A 280 35.24 -33.95 14.13
C CYS A 280 36.59 -34.67 14.11
N ARG A 281 37.61 -34.08 13.47
CA ARG A 281 38.98 -34.62 13.46
C ARG A 281 39.54 -34.81 14.87
N ASN A 282 39.34 -33.82 15.75
CA ASN A 282 39.80 -33.90 17.14
C ASN A 282 39.05 -34.96 17.97
N ARG A 283 37.83 -35.34 17.55
CA ARG A 283 37.02 -36.40 18.18
C ARG A 283 37.16 -37.76 17.50
N GLY A 284 37.97 -37.88 16.44
CA GLY A 284 38.14 -39.12 15.68
C GLY A 284 36.93 -39.51 14.82
N ILE A 285 36.07 -38.55 14.46
CA ILE A 285 34.90 -38.76 13.60
C ILE A 285 35.33 -38.49 12.16
N ASP A 286 34.99 -39.40 11.23
CA ASP A 286 35.24 -39.22 9.79
C ASP A 286 34.46 -38.02 9.24
N GLU A 287 34.95 -37.42 8.16
CA GLU A 287 34.32 -36.27 7.51
C GLU A 287 32.91 -36.59 6.98
N VAL A 288 32.70 -37.80 6.45
CA VAL A 288 31.39 -38.21 5.92
C VAL A 288 30.33 -38.41 7.01
N ASP A 289 30.78 -38.73 8.22
CA ASP A 289 29.93 -38.95 9.40
C ASP A 289 29.92 -37.73 10.33
N CYS A 290 30.57 -36.64 9.94
CA CYS A 290 30.72 -35.45 10.77
C CYS A 290 29.36 -34.72 10.89
N PRO A 291 28.80 -34.54 12.10
CA PRO A 291 27.53 -33.84 12.33
C PRO A 291 27.60 -32.36 11.95
N THR A 292 26.46 -31.68 11.93
CA THR A 292 26.41 -30.23 11.71
C THR A 292 27.15 -29.49 12.84
N LEU A 293 27.61 -28.26 12.56
CA LEU A 293 28.32 -27.47 13.57
C LEU A 293 27.45 -27.22 14.81
N ALA A 294 26.15 -26.97 14.62
CA ALA A 294 25.18 -26.75 15.70
C ALA A 294 25.06 -27.95 16.64
N GLU A 295 25.00 -29.17 16.11
CA GLU A 295 24.99 -30.42 16.89
C GLU A 295 26.30 -30.62 17.66
N LEU A 296 27.43 -30.21 17.10
CA LEU A 296 28.75 -30.34 17.74
C LEU A 296 28.97 -29.32 18.87
N THR A 297 28.36 -28.14 18.78
CA THR A 297 28.48 -27.03 19.75
C THR A 297 27.37 -27.01 20.79
N GLY A 298 26.30 -27.79 20.60
CA GLY A 298 25.14 -27.79 21.49
C GLY A 298 24.24 -26.56 21.32
N GLU A 299 24.35 -25.86 20.18
CA GLU A 299 23.40 -24.81 19.80
C GLU A 299 22.14 -25.48 19.25
N VAL A 300 21.18 -25.78 20.13
CA VAL A 300 19.85 -26.24 19.74
C VAL A 300 19.13 -25.07 19.08
N GLN A 301 18.74 -25.21 17.80
CA GLN A 301 17.81 -24.30 17.16
C GLN A 301 16.42 -24.50 17.77
N ASP A 302 16.02 -23.66 18.73
CA ASP A 302 14.60 -23.43 19.09
C ASP A 302 13.90 -22.64 17.97
N ALA A 303 13.85 -23.22 16.77
CA ALA A 303 13.21 -22.61 15.59
C ALA A 303 12.15 -23.54 14.97
N ALA A 304 11.48 -24.36 15.79
CA ALA A 304 10.39 -25.22 15.36
C ALA A 304 9.29 -25.36 16.43
N LEU A 305 8.82 -24.25 17.02
CA LEU A 305 7.61 -24.22 17.85
C LEU A 305 6.81 -22.90 17.80
N GLU A 306 6.85 -22.18 16.68
CA GLU A 306 5.82 -21.14 16.38
C GLU A 306 5.20 -21.43 15.01
N GLY A 307 4.34 -22.43 14.99
CA GLY A 307 3.66 -22.86 13.77
C GLY A 307 2.78 -24.06 14.04
N ILE A 308 1.80 -23.90 14.94
CA ILE A 308 0.48 -24.54 15.05
C ILE A 308 -0.05 -24.12 16.43
N ALA A 309 -0.84 -23.05 16.45
CA ALA A 309 -1.77 -22.78 17.53
C ALA A 309 -3.12 -22.50 16.87
N ALA A 310 -3.90 -23.56 16.67
CA ALA A 310 -5.34 -23.44 16.55
C ALA A 310 -5.90 -23.32 17.97
N PRO A 311 -6.77 -22.34 18.28
CA PRO A 311 -7.69 -22.50 19.39
C PRO A 311 -8.99 -23.08 18.85
N GLN A 312 -9.25 -24.35 19.20
CA GLN A 312 -10.62 -24.75 19.46
C GLN A 312 -11.02 -24.17 20.82
N GLY A 313 -12.18 -23.53 20.87
CA GLY A 313 -12.78 -22.92 22.05
C GLY A 313 -13.81 -21.89 21.64
#